data_AF-A0AA38GDZ8-F1
#
_entry.id   AF-A0AA38GDZ8-F1
#
_cell.length_a   1.000
_cell.length_b   1.000
_cell.length_c   1.000
_cell.angle_alpha   90.00
_cell.angle_beta   90.00
_cell.angle_gamma   90.00
#
_symmetry.space_group_name_H-M   'P 1'
#
loop_
_entity.id
_entity.type
_entity.pdbx_description
1 polymer ?
#
loop_
_entity_poly.entity_id
_entity_poly.type
_entity_poly.pdbx_seq_one_letter_code
_entity_poly.pdbx_strand_id
1 'polypeptide(L)'
;MLHPRNTSTHYNVSIPTPEALRLISVLALVIPKRLEMLEVSRPVSQVLSSLVDQDINHQAEADGMVSEDVQKSYVVDEFEVRILEPSKSGGLWEAKASIKMQMSENAITVRMVTLLNTSTKENETFLAIGTAYVQGEDVAGRGRIILASIRQDPKSPDSWVTEVYSRELKGAISALAALQGNLLIAAGAKIILHQWNGEELNGFSFYDAPHYVVSLNIVKTFILFGDIHKSIYFLNWKEEGTQLILLAKDFGLLDCYSTEFLIDTNTLSLVVSDDQKNIQIFYYAPKSMESWKGQKLLPRAEFHVGAHVTKFLRIQMLPTSLSDRPNRYALLCGTLDGSIGCIAPLDELTFRRLQTLQRKLVDAVPHVGGLNPRAFRQFCANGKAHRPGPDNIVDSELLCYYEMLPLEEQLEIANQIGTTRGQILNNLNDLSIGTSF
;
A
#
# COMPACT_ATOMS: atom_id res chain seq x y z
N MET A 1 17.12 -61.42 -41.92
CA MET A 1 16.04 -61.14 -40.97
C MET A 1 16.49 -60.05 -40.01
N LEU A 2 16.21 -58.80 -40.32
CA LEU A 2 16.32 -57.69 -39.36
C LEU A 2 15.09 -56.82 -39.59
N HIS A 3 14.06 -57.08 -38.77
CA HIS A 3 12.85 -56.28 -38.68
C HIS A 3 12.94 -55.32 -37.47
N PRO A 4 12.20 -54.21 -37.51
CA PRO A 4 12.49 -52.99 -36.75
C PRO A 4 11.94 -53.00 -35.33
N ARG A 5 12.56 -52.19 -34.46
CA ARG A 5 12.08 -51.88 -33.11
C ARG A 5 10.94 -50.85 -33.17
N ASN A 6 9.76 -51.27 -32.72
CA ASN A 6 8.69 -50.39 -32.26
C ASN A 6 8.90 -50.12 -30.77
N THR A 7 9.06 -48.84 -30.39
CA THR A 7 8.73 -48.37 -29.03
C THR A 7 8.11 -46.99 -29.17
N SER A 8 6.78 -46.95 -29.05
CA SER A 8 5.96 -45.74 -28.90
C SER A 8 6.13 -45.20 -27.49
N THR A 9 6.71 -44.00 -27.34
CA THR A 9 6.64 -43.21 -26.12
C THR A 9 5.54 -42.16 -26.26
N HIS A 10 4.42 -42.40 -25.58
CA HIS A 10 3.39 -41.38 -25.36
C HIS A 10 3.95 -40.29 -24.44
N TYR A 11 4.11 -39.07 -24.97
CA TYR A 11 4.30 -37.88 -24.15
C TYR A 11 2.93 -37.38 -23.70
N ASN A 12 2.57 -37.67 -22.45
CA ASN A 12 1.49 -36.95 -21.78
C ASN A 12 1.99 -35.54 -21.44
N VAL A 13 1.65 -34.57 -22.29
CA VAL A 13 1.76 -33.14 -21.95
C VAL A 13 0.52 -32.81 -21.12
N SER A 14 0.66 -32.85 -19.81
CA SER A 14 -0.34 -32.32 -18.87
C SER A 14 -0.42 -30.80 -19.07
N ILE A 15 -1.51 -30.34 -19.68
CA ILE A 15 -1.89 -28.92 -19.73
C ILE A 15 -2.21 -28.52 -18.28
N PRO A 16 -1.53 -27.53 -17.69
CA PRO A 16 -1.84 -27.10 -16.33
C PRO A 16 -3.24 -26.48 -16.31
N THR A 17 -4.05 -26.88 -15.32
CA THR A 17 -5.36 -26.29 -15.06
C THR A 17 -5.21 -24.84 -14.57
N PRO A 18 -6.24 -23.97 -14.72
CA PRO A 18 -6.19 -22.56 -14.33
C PRO A 18 -5.87 -22.31 -12.84
N GLU A 19 -6.04 -23.31 -11.97
CA GLU A 19 -5.65 -23.23 -10.56
C GLU A 19 -4.12 -23.25 -10.36
N ALA A 20 -3.34 -23.85 -11.26
CA ALA A 20 -1.88 -23.90 -11.16
C ALA A 20 -1.21 -22.55 -11.48
N LEU A 21 -1.92 -21.65 -12.19
CA LEU A 21 -1.49 -20.27 -12.43
C LEU A 21 -1.78 -19.33 -11.25
N ARG A 22 -2.61 -19.74 -10.28
CA ARG A 22 -2.82 -18.99 -9.02
C ARG A 22 -1.68 -19.15 -8.02
N LEU A 23 -0.72 -20.04 -8.31
CA LEU A 23 0.37 -20.46 -7.41
C LEU A 23 1.77 -20.08 -7.94
N ILE A 24 1.85 -19.09 -8.84
CA ILE A 24 3.12 -18.54 -9.27
C ILE A 24 3.68 -17.63 -8.17
N SER A 25 4.54 -18.25 -7.37
CA SER A 25 5.58 -17.66 -6.51
C SER A 25 5.12 -16.87 -5.29
N VAL A 26 5.02 -17.60 -4.18
CA VAL A 26 5.47 -17.16 -2.86
C VAL A 26 6.77 -16.36 -3.03
N LEU A 27 6.73 -15.07 -2.68
CA LEU A 27 7.85 -14.15 -2.71
C LEU A 27 9.02 -14.70 -1.88
N ALA A 28 10.06 -15.17 -2.56
CA ALA A 28 11.42 -14.96 -2.08
C ALA A 28 11.95 -13.70 -2.77
N LEU A 29 11.35 -12.55 -2.43
CA LEU A 29 11.86 -11.26 -2.87
C LEU A 29 13.09 -10.97 -2.00
N VAL A 30 14.28 -11.05 -2.58
CA VAL A 30 15.47 -10.44 -2.00
C VAL A 30 15.29 -8.93 -2.16
N ILE A 31 14.43 -8.36 -1.31
CA ILE A 31 14.22 -6.92 -1.22
C ILE A 31 15.48 -6.34 -0.57
N PRO A 32 16.19 -5.39 -1.18
CA PRO A 32 17.23 -4.68 -0.46
C PRO A 32 16.59 -3.95 0.73
N LYS A 33 16.87 -4.43 1.96
CA LYS A 33 16.56 -3.83 3.26
C LYS A 33 15.24 -3.02 3.32
N ARG A 34 14.08 -3.68 3.31
CA ARG A 34 12.80 -3.02 3.62
C ARG A 34 11.87 -3.96 4.39
N LEU A 35 11.36 -3.49 5.53
CA LEU A 35 10.49 -4.26 6.42
C LEU A 35 9.05 -4.30 5.91
N GLU A 36 8.44 -5.48 6.04
CA GLU A 36 7.01 -5.71 5.89
C GLU A 36 6.39 -5.89 7.28
N MET A 37 5.19 -5.35 7.48
CA MET A 37 4.39 -5.58 8.68
C MET A 37 3.44 -6.75 8.38
N LEU A 38 3.62 -7.87 9.08
CA LEU A 38 2.69 -8.98 9.06
C LEU A 38 2.02 -9.03 10.43
N GLU A 39 0.70 -8.89 10.46
CA GLU A 39 -0.08 -9.07 11.67
C GLU A 39 -0.13 -10.58 11.98
N VAL A 40 0.50 -10.99 13.08
CA VAL A 40 0.51 -12.38 13.53
C VAL A 40 -0.37 -12.47 14.76
N SER A 41 -1.58 -13.01 14.61
CA SER A 41 -2.46 -13.27 15.74
C SER A 41 -1.85 -14.37 16.63
N ARG A 42 -1.55 -14.02 17.90
CA ARG A 42 -1.34 -15.01 18.95
C ARG A 42 -2.71 -15.38 19.56
N PRO A 43 -2.91 -16.61 20.05
CA PRO A 43 -4.04 -16.89 20.91
C PRO A 43 -3.96 -15.99 22.16
N VAL A 44 -5.03 -15.23 22.37
CA VAL A 44 -5.16 -14.17 23.38
C VAL A 44 -4.94 -14.75 24.79
N SER A 45 -3.99 -14.18 25.53
CA SER A 45 -3.93 -14.35 26.98
C SER A 45 -5.02 -13.51 27.64
N GLN A 46 -5.99 -14.15 28.29
CA GLN A 46 -7.01 -13.46 29.08
C GLN A 46 -6.34 -12.81 30.29
N VAL A 47 -6.09 -11.51 30.23
CA VAL A 47 -5.62 -10.73 31.39
C VAL A 47 -6.86 -10.19 32.11
N LEU A 48 -7.08 -10.64 33.34
CA LEU A 48 -8.09 -10.10 34.24
C LEU A 48 -7.63 -8.70 34.71
N SER A 49 -8.19 -7.62 34.14
CA SER A 49 -8.04 -6.28 34.70
C SER A 49 -9.37 -5.82 35.33
N SER A 50 -9.35 -5.55 36.62
CA SER A 50 -10.42 -4.85 37.32
C SER A 50 -10.14 -3.35 37.21
N LEU A 51 -10.80 -2.67 36.28
CA LEU A 51 -10.92 -1.21 36.36
C LEU A 51 -11.94 -0.91 37.46
N VAL A 52 -11.44 -0.48 38.62
CA VAL A 52 -12.29 0.07 39.69
C VAL A 52 -12.48 1.54 39.37
N ASP A 53 -13.69 1.92 38.98
CA ASP A 53 -14.11 3.32 38.92
C ASP A 53 -14.00 3.91 40.33
N GLN A 54 -13.01 4.78 40.55
CA GLN A 54 -12.96 5.66 41.71
C GLN A 54 -13.82 6.88 41.42
N ASP A 55 -15.13 6.72 41.50
CA ASP A 55 -16.04 7.83 41.74
C ASP A 55 -17.36 7.25 42.26
N ILE A 56 -17.54 7.31 43.59
CA ILE A 56 -18.80 7.53 44.34
C ILE A 56 -18.45 7.29 45.81
N ASN A 57 -18.24 8.38 46.54
CA ASN A 57 -18.31 8.37 47.99
C ASN A 57 -19.58 9.16 48.34
N HIS A 58 -20.64 8.48 48.79
CA HIS A 58 -21.46 8.83 49.97
C HIS A 58 -22.74 7.98 50.07
N GLN A 59 -22.90 7.38 51.26
CA GLN A 59 -24.13 7.01 51.99
C GLN A 59 -24.83 5.64 51.74
N ALA A 60 -24.50 4.72 52.66
CA ALA A 60 -25.38 4.02 53.62
C ALA A 60 -26.49 3.04 53.14
N GLU A 61 -26.26 1.78 53.53
CA GLU A 61 -27.19 0.74 54.04
C GLU A 61 -28.58 0.55 53.38
N ALA A 62 -28.75 -0.59 52.68
CA ALA A 62 -29.82 -1.57 52.96
C ALA A 62 -29.75 -2.78 52.00
N ASP A 63 -29.98 -3.96 52.60
CA ASP A 63 -30.38 -5.28 52.09
C ASP A 63 -30.48 -5.59 50.57
N GLY A 64 -29.95 -6.77 50.24
CA GLY A 64 -30.67 -7.75 49.40
C GLY A 64 -30.46 -7.67 47.89
N MET A 65 -29.47 -8.42 47.40
CA MET A 65 -29.57 -9.39 46.30
C MET A 65 -28.14 -9.75 45.88
N VAL A 66 -27.90 -11.05 45.69
CA VAL A 66 -26.69 -11.54 45.00
C VAL A 66 -26.75 -10.95 43.59
N SER A 67 -26.03 -9.85 43.35
CA SER A 67 -25.68 -9.44 42.00
C SER A 67 -24.67 -10.46 41.53
N GLU A 68 -25.09 -11.35 40.63
CA GLU A 68 -24.16 -11.97 39.68
C GLU A 68 -23.56 -10.81 38.89
N ASP A 69 -22.53 -10.17 39.45
CA ASP A 69 -21.68 -9.24 38.74
C ASP A 69 -21.05 -10.05 37.62
N VAL A 70 -21.67 -9.93 36.44
CA VAL A 70 -21.17 -10.44 35.18
C VAL A 70 -19.79 -9.81 35.03
N GLN A 71 -18.80 -10.57 35.46
CA GLN A 71 -17.39 -10.30 35.30
C GLN A 71 -17.13 -10.36 33.79
N LYS A 72 -17.49 -9.29 33.09
CA LYS A 72 -17.24 -9.13 31.66
C LYS A 72 -15.73 -9.11 31.51
N SER A 73 -15.17 -10.26 31.17
CA SER A 73 -13.79 -10.35 30.73
C SER A 73 -13.68 -9.56 29.44
N TYR A 74 -13.17 -8.33 29.52
CA TYR A 74 -12.82 -7.58 28.32
C TYR A 74 -11.52 -8.15 27.78
N VAL A 75 -11.52 -8.49 26.49
CA VAL A 75 -10.30 -8.85 25.78
C VAL A 75 -9.53 -7.56 25.52
N VAL A 76 -8.29 -7.51 25.98
CA VAL A 76 -7.36 -6.41 25.68
C VAL A 76 -6.30 -6.94 24.75
N ASP A 77 -6.16 -6.30 23.60
CA ASP A 77 -5.13 -6.64 22.63
C ASP A 77 -3.77 -6.10 23.09
N GLU A 78 -2.73 -6.93 22.96
CA GLU A 78 -1.35 -6.56 23.20
C GLU A 78 -0.57 -6.58 21.89
N PHE A 79 0.14 -5.48 21.59
CA PHE A 79 0.91 -5.33 20.35
C PHE A 79 2.41 -5.43 20.62
N GLU A 80 3.14 -6.02 19.68
CA GLU A 80 4.60 -5.95 19.64
C GLU A 80 5.11 -5.88 18.20
N VAL A 81 6.21 -5.16 17.99
CA VAL A 81 6.91 -5.11 16.71
C VAL A 81 8.11 -6.05 16.78
N ARG A 82 8.10 -7.10 15.98
CA ARG A 82 9.20 -8.08 15.91
C ARG A 82 10.10 -7.83 14.72
N ILE A 83 11.39 -8.02 14.93
CA ILE A 83 12.39 -8.08 13.86
C ILE A 83 12.73 -9.53 13.61
N LEU A 84 12.45 -9.97 12.39
CA LEU A 84 12.67 -11.34 11.95
C LEU A 84 13.89 -11.39 11.03
N GLU A 85 14.74 -12.39 11.23
CA GLU A 85 15.86 -12.67 10.35
C GLU A 85 15.83 -14.17 10.01
N PRO A 86 16.04 -14.56 8.74
CA PRO A 86 16.14 -15.97 8.40
C PRO A 86 17.48 -16.50 8.91
N SER A 87 17.45 -17.63 9.63
CA SER A 87 18.65 -18.27 10.19
C SER A 87 19.76 -18.50 9.16
N LYS A 88 19.36 -18.79 7.91
CA LYS A 88 20.19 -18.92 6.70
C LYS A 88 19.33 -18.55 5.48
N SER A 89 19.92 -18.32 4.30
CA SER A 89 19.15 -18.13 3.07
C SER A 89 18.20 -19.32 2.84
N GLY A 90 16.89 -19.07 2.79
CA GLY A 90 15.85 -20.10 2.70
C GLY A 90 15.59 -20.91 3.99
N GLY A 91 16.18 -20.51 5.12
CA GLY A 91 15.98 -21.13 6.43
C GLY A 91 14.73 -20.63 7.16
N LEU A 92 14.52 -21.14 8.38
CA LEU A 92 13.44 -20.69 9.25
C LEU A 92 13.64 -19.22 9.66
N TRP A 93 12.55 -18.46 9.66
CA TRP A 93 12.49 -17.10 10.18
C TRP A 93 12.44 -17.12 11.71
N GLU A 94 13.37 -16.42 12.34
CA GLU A 94 13.47 -16.33 13.80
C GLU A 94 13.33 -14.88 14.26
N ALA A 95 12.65 -14.67 15.38
CA ALA A 95 12.57 -13.36 16.00
C ALA A 95 13.89 -13.03 16.71
N LYS A 96 14.63 -12.07 16.16
CA LYS A 96 15.88 -11.57 16.75
C LYS A 96 15.64 -10.55 17.86
N ALA A 97 14.58 -9.78 17.74
CA ALA A 97 14.21 -8.79 18.74
C ALA A 97 12.70 -8.51 18.70
N SER A 98 12.17 -8.00 19.80
CA SER A 98 10.79 -7.52 19.91
C SER A 98 10.74 -6.21 20.68
N ILE A 99 9.94 -5.28 20.20
CA ILE A 99 9.57 -4.03 20.88
C ILE A 99 8.12 -4.19 21.30
N LYS A 100 7.86 -4.35 22.60
CA LYS A 100 6.50 -4.49 23.14
C LYS A 100 5.86 -3.13 23.33
N MET A 101 4.60 -3.02 22.93
CA MET A 101 3.78 -1.85 23.21
C MET A 101 3.26 -1.91 24.66
N GLN A 102 2.82 -0.76 25.18
CA GLN A 102 2.17 -0.66 26.48
C GLN A 102 0.73 -1.21 26.44
N MET A 103 0.11 -1.32 27.62
CA MET A 103 -1.29 -1.73 27.72
C MET A 103 -2.19 -0.77 26.93
N SER A 104 -3.11 -1.32 26.13
CA SER A 104 -4.01 -0.57 25.25
C SER A 104 -3.29 0.30 24.20
N GLU A 105 -2.01 0.05 23.91
CA GLU A 105 -1.24 0.74 22.89
C GLU A 105 -1.10 -0.12 21.63
N ASN A 106 -1.71 0.34 20.54
CA ASN A 106 -1.69 -0.36 19.26
C ASN A 106 -0.59 0.23 18.37
N ALA A 107 0.24 -0.63 17.80
CA ALA A 107 1.19 -0.23 16.76
C ALA A 107 0.43 -0.04 15.43
N ILE A 108 0.29 1.21 14.98
CA ILE A 108 -0.52 1.54 13.79
C ILE A 108 0.34 1.58 12.53
N THR A 109 1.56 2.12 12.64
CA THR A 109 2.41 2.35 11.47
C THR A 109 3.87 2.10 11.79
N VAL A 110 4.56 1.45 10.87
CA VAL A 110 5.99 1.13 10.98
C VAL A 110 6.68 1.48 9.67
N ARG A 111 7.77 2.25 9.76
CA ARG A 111 8.54 2.70 8.59
C ARG A 111 10.02 2.75 8.92
N MET A 112 10.84 2.29 7.97
CA MET A 112 12.26 2.66 7.94
C MET A 112 12.39 4.10 7.46
N VAL A 113 13.05 4.93 8.26
CA VAL A 113 13.27 6.35 7.97
C VAL A 113 14.75 6.68 8.10
N THR A 114 15.26 7.52 7.20
CA THR A 114 16.61 8.06 7.30
C THR A 114 16.50 9.55 7.57
N LEU A 115 17.04 9.96 8.73
CA LEU A 115 16.96 11.31 9.26
C LEU A 115 18.37 11.92 9.31
N LEU A 116 18.48 13.21 8.99
CA LEU A 116 19.68 13.99 9.15
C LEU A 116 19.74 14.48 10.59
N ASN A 117 20.74 14.03 11.34
CA ASN A 117 21.04 14.55 12.67
C ASN A 117 21.66 15.93 12.52
N THR A 118 21.00 16.95 13.07
CA THR A 118 21.46 18.34 12.95
C THR A 118 22.72 18.66 13.75
N SER A 119 22.98 17.91 14.83
CA SER A 119 24.14 18.09 15.69
C SER A 119 25.39 17.49 15.08
N THR A 120 25.28 16.26 14.54
CA THR A 120 26.42 15.55 13.93
C THR A 120 26.58 15.80 12.43
N LYS A 121 25.52 16.27 11.76
CA LYS A 121 25.41 16.39 10.29
C LYS A 121 25.47 15.06 9.54
N GLU A 122 25.21 13.95 10.24
CA GLU A 122 25.18 12.61 9.64
C GLU A 122 23.75 12.11 9.43
N ASN A 123 23.58 11.21 8.45
CA ASN A 123 22.31 10.54 8.20
C ASN A 123 22.22 9.27 9.06
N GLU A 124 21.20 9.19 9.89
CA GLU A 124 20.91 8.07 10.78
C GLU A 124 19.63 7.37 10.32
N THR A 125 19.64 6.04 10.31
CA THR A 125 18.49 5.25 9.87
C THR A 125 17.84 4.55 11.05
N PHE A 126 16.54 4.76 11.20
CA PHE A 126 15.74 4.26 12.32
C PHE A 126 14.55 3.46 11.81
N LEU A 127 14.11 2.52 12.64
CA LEU A 127 12.76 1.99 12.61
C LEU A 127 11.87 2.96 13.39
N ALA A 128 11.03 3.69 12.68
CA ALA A 128 10.04 4.58 13.28
C ALA A 128 8.70 3.85 13.43
N ILE A 129 8.15 3.87 14.64
CA ILE A 129 6.88 3.23 15.00
C ILE A 129 5.95 4.31 15.53
N GLY A 130 4.78 4.44 14.91
CA GLY A 130 3.69 5.28 15.37
C GLY A 130 2.61 4.42 16.00
N THR A 131 2.20 4.79 17.21
CA THR A 131 1.21 4.05 17.98
C THR A 131 -0.03 4.91 18.29
N ALA A 132 -1.08 4.26 18.80
CA ALA A 132 -2.18 4.93 19.47
C ALA A 132 -2.63 4.17 20.71
N TYR A 133 -3.00 4.92 21.75
CA TYR A 133 -3.68 4.37 22.91
C TYR A 133 -5.19 4.30 22.64
N VAL A 134 -5.76 3.09 22.66
CA VAL A 134 -7.18 2.82 22.40
C VAL A 134 -7.87 2.55 23.74
N GLN A 135 -8.46 3.59 24.33
CA GLN A 135 -9.02 3.56 25.69
C GLN A 135 -10.53 3.89 25.72
N GLY A 136 -11.22 3.77 24.60
CA GLY A 136 -12.61 4.18 24.42
C GLY A 136 -12.76 5.59 23.83
N GLU A 137 -13.98 5.95 23.45
CA GLU A 137 -14.30 7.22 22.76
C GLU A 137 -14.22 8.45 23.69
N ASP A 138 -14.57 8.27 24.97
CA ASP A 138 -14.59 9.36 25.96
C ASP A 138 -13.18 9.80 26.41
N VAL A 139 -12.15 9.00 26.09
CA VAL A 139 -10.76 9.30 26.41
C VAL A 139 -10.10 9.99 25.22
N ALA A 140 -9.47 11.14 25.47
CA ALA A 140 -8.76 11.86 24.43
C ALA A 140 -7.66 10.98 23.79
N GLY A 141 -7.75 10.80 22.47
CA GLY A 141 -6.79 10.00 21.71
C GLY A 141 -5.35 10.49 21.90
N ARG A 142 -4.45 9.57 22.24
CA ARG A 142 -3.00 9.79 22.36
C ARG A 142 -2.26 8.78 21.50
N GLY A 143 -1.02 9.09 21.15
CA GLY A 143 -0.14 8.17 20.45
C GLY A 143 1.31 8.39 20.86
N ARG A 144 2.18 7.43 20.56
CA ARG A 144 3.62 7.51 20.87
C ARG A 144 4.42 7.29 19.60
N ILE A 145 5.44 8.13 19.42
CA ILE A 145 6.47 7.92 18.39
C ILE A 145 7.66 7.25 19.06
N ILE A 146 8.09 6.13 18.49
CA ILE A 146 9.27 5.39 18.91
C ILE A 146 10.25 5.37 17.74
N LEU A 147 11.49 5.81 17.96
CA LEU A 147 12.60 5.60 17.03
C LEU A 147 13.52 4.54 17.63
N ALA A 148 13.67 3.43 16.92
CA ALA A 148 14.57 2.36 17.30
C ALA A 148 15.71 2.22 16.29
N SER A 149 16.94 2.06 16.79
CA SER A 149 18.10 1.68 15.99
C SER A 149 18.16 0.17 15.88
N ILE A 150 18.23 -0.35 14.65
CA ILE A 150 18.44 -1.79 14.40
C ILE A 150 19.92 -1.99 14.12
N ARG A 151 20.67 -2.30 15.16
CA ARG A 151 22.10 -2.61 15.10
C ARG A 151 22.43 -3.59 16.22
N GLN A 152 23.26 -4.58 15.91
CA GLN A 152 23.82 -5.44 16.93
C GLN A 152 24.71 -4.62 17.87
N ASP A 153 24.41 -4.65 19.17
CA ASP A 153 25.24 -3.98 20.17
C ASP A 153 26.56 -4.75 20.34
N PRO A 154 27.73 -4.10 20.14
CA PRO A 154 29.03 -4.73 20.40
C PRO A 154 29.20 -5.21 21.84
N LYS A 155 28.51 -4.59 22.81
CA LYS A 155 28.60 -4.92 24.23
C LYS A 155 27.62 -6.03 24.64
N SER A 156 26.51 -6.17 23.92
CA SER A 156 25.49 -7.18 24.17
C SER A 156 25.08 -7.84 22.85
N PRO A 157 25.79 -8.91 22.41
CA PRO A 157 25.62 -9.48 21.07
C PRO A 157 24.22 -10.06 20.79
N ASP A 158 23.42 -10.31 21.83
CA ASP A 158 22.02 -10.74 21.72
C ASP A 158 21.04 -9.57 21.54
N SER A 159 21.47 -8.32 21.76
CA SER A 159 20.65 -7.12 21.58
C SER A 159 20.81 -6.53 20.18
N TRP A 160 19.74 -6.62 19.39
CA TRP A 160 19.69 -6.12 18.01
C TRP A 160 18.96 -4.78 17.86
N VAL A 161 18.32 -4.32 18.92
CA VAL A 161 17.39 -3.19 18.89
C VAL A 161 17.58 -2.33 20.12
N THR A 162 17.75 -1.04 19.89
CA THR A 162 17.82 -0.04 20.95
C THR A 162 16.79 1.03 20.67
N GLU A 163 15.86 1.27 21.60
CA GLU A 163 14.99 2.45 21.59
C GLU A 163 15.86 3.69 21.84
N VAL A 164 15.94 4.56 20.83
CA VAL A 164 16.77 5.78 20.86
C VAL A 164 15.94 6.99 21.30
N TYR A 165 14.68 7.02 20.90
CA TYR A 165 13.77 8.11 21.23
C TYR A 165 12.34 7.61 21.36
N SER A 166 11.61 8.20 22.31
CA SER A 166 10.24 7.82 22.65
C SER A 166 9.51 9.03 23.21
N ARG A 167 8.38 9.40 22.59
CA ARG A 167 7.59 10.54 23.08
C ARG A 167 6.11 10.38 22.76
N GLU A 168 5.27 10.63 23.76
CA GLU A 168 3.83 10.73 23.56
C GLU A 168 3.44 12.06 22.91
N LEU A 169 2.53 11.99 21.95
CA LEU A 169 1.95 13.11 21.23
C LEU A 169 0.42 13.09 21.38
N LYS A 170 -0.20 14.26 21.18
CA LYS A 170 -1.65 14.39 21.13
C LYS A 170 -2.17 13.81 19.82
N GLY A 171 -3.14 12.90 19.89
CA GLY A 171 -3.67 12.17 18.74
C GLY A 171 -2.87 10.90 18.40
N ALA A 172 -3.57 9.93 17.81
CA ALA A 172 -2.99 8.71 17.26
C ALA A 172 -1.96 9.02 16.17
N ILE A 173 -0.81 8.34 16.18
CA ILE A 173 0.20 8.49 15.12
C ILE A 173 -0.11 7.52 13.99
N SER A 174 -0.85 8.01 13.00
CA SER A 174 -1.45 7.18 11.95
C SER A 174 -0.51 6.90 10.78
N ALA A 175 0.39 7.83 10.47
CA ALA A 175 1.31 7.70 9.35
C ALA A 175 2.64 8.40 9.60
N LEU A 176 3.71 7.82 9.05
CA LEU A 176 5.08 8.30 9.16
C LEU A 176 5.75 8.30 7.78
N ALA A 177 6.61 9.28 7.53
CA ALA A 177 7.44 9.29 6.32
C ALA A 177 8.72 10.12 6.52
N ALA A 178 9.79 9.79 5.80
CA ALA A 178 11.02 10.59 5.77
C ALA A 178 10.96 11.61 4.62
N LEU A 179 11.24 12.88 4.93
CA LEU A 179 11.23 14.00 3.99
C LEU A 179 12.53 14.79 4.12
N GLN A 180 13.43 14.68 3.13
CA GLN A 180 14.71 15.43 3.12
C GLN A 180 15.49 15.34 4.44
N GLY A 181 15.61 14.14 5.03
CA GLY A 181 16.30 13.94 6.30
C GLY A 181 15.49 14.39 7.53
N ASN A 182 14.25 14.80 7.39
CA ASN A 182 13.36 15.12 8.50
C ASN A 182 12.24 14.07 8.61
N LEU A 183 11.62 13.96 9.78
CA LEU A 183 10.54 13.02 10.04
C LEU A 183 9.18 13.72 9.95
N LEU A 184 8.36 13.30 8.99
CA LEU A 184 6.99 13.75 8.85
C LEU A 184 6.08 12.81 9.65
N ILE A 185 5.34 13.37 10.61
CA ILE A 185 4.46 12.63 11.52
C ILE A 185 3.03 13.11 11.32
N ALA A 186 2.11 12.20 10.98
CA ALA A 186 0.69 12.45 11.06
C ALA A 186 0.17 12.01 12.45
N ALA A 187 -0.21 12.97 13.29
CA ALA A 187 -0.75 12.76 14.62
C ALA A 187 -2.15 13.37 14.71
N GLY A 188 -3.18 12.52 14.79
CA GLY A 188 -4.57 12.94 14.66
C GLY A 188 -4.83 13.73 13.37
N ALA A 189 -5.39 14.94 13.50
CA ALA A 189 -5.69 15.84 12.39
C ALA A 189 -4.51 16.79 12.04
N LYS A 190 -3.27 16.49 12.46
CA LYS A 190 -2.09 17.31 12.13
C LYS A 190 -1.00 16.49 11.50
N ILE A 191 -0.36 17.04 10.47
CA ILE A 191 0.85 16.52 9.87
C ILE A 191 1.98 17.50 10.23
N ILE A 192 2.98 17.06 10.97
CA ILE A 192 4.06 17.91 11.48
C ILE A 192 5.41 17.37 11.01
N LEU A 193 6.23 18.25 10.44
CA LEU A 193 7.61 17.96 10.06
C LEU A 193 8.54 18.25 11.23
N HIS A 194 9.29 17.22 11.63
CA HIS A 194 10.20 17.25 12.77
C HIS A 194 11.64 17.07 12.33
N GLN A 195 12.53 17.84 12.94
CA GLN A 195 13.97 17.74 12.77
C GLN A 195 14.59 16.95 13.92
N TRP A 196 15.53 16.07 13.59
CA TRP A 196 16.27 15.26 14.56
C TRP A 196 17.58 15.95 14.96
N ASN A 197 17.88 16.02 16.25
CA ASN A 197 19.15 16.58 16.77
C ASN A 197 20.05 15.55 17.47
N GLY A 198 19.69 14.27 17.44
CA GLY A 198 20.38 13.19 18.16
C GLY A 198 19.74 12.80 19.49
N GLU A 199 18.89 13.66 20.06
CA GLU A 199 18.24 13.44 21.35
C GLU A 199 16.73 13.67 21.30
N GLU A 200 16.28 14.66 20.53
CA GLU A 200 14.88 15.10 20.44
C GLU A 200 14.41 15.30 18.99
N LEU A 201 13.09 15.15 18.80
CA LEU A 201 12.39 15.56 17.59
C LEU A 201 11.73 16.93 17.78
N ASN A 202 12.22 17.92 17.03
CA ASN A 202 11.74 19.30 17.06
C ASN A 202 10.83 19.60 15.88
N GLY A 203 9.54 19.79 16.14
CA GLY A 203 8.56 20.17 15.12
C GLY A 203 8.75 21.62 14.67
N PHE A 204 8.87 21.85 13.36
CA PHE A 204 9.13 23.19 12.82
C PHE A 204 8.21 23.61 11.67
N SER A 205 7.42 22.69 11.12
CA SER A 205 6.39 22.99 10.13
C SER A 205 5.20 22.05 10.28
N PHE A 206 4.00 22.51 9.92
CA PHE A 206 2.78 21.71 10.04
C PHE A 206 1.78 21.97 8.93
N TYR A 207 0.86 21.03 8.78
CA TYR A 207 -0.33 21.12 7.96
C TYR A 207 -1.51 20.52 8.73
N ASP A 208 -2.63 21.21 8.79
CA ASP A 208 -3.86 20.69 9.41
C ASP A 208 -4.62 19.83 8.39
N ALA A 209 -4.67 18.53 8.66
CA ALA A 209 -5.44 17.58 7.87
C ALA A 209 -6.93 17.65 8.27
N PRO A 210 -7.88 17.28 7.38
CA PRO A 210 -9.30 17.37 7.68
C PRO A 210 -9.77 16.44 8.81
N HIS A 211 -9.41 15.15 8.77
CA HIS A 211 -9.85 14.17 9.77
C HIS A 211 -8.70 13.27 10.25
N TYR A 212 -8.38 12.23 9.49
CA TYR A 212 -7.45 11.18 9.88
C TYR A 212 -6.66 10.73 8.65
N VAL A 213 -5.34 10.78 8.75
CA VAL A 213 -4.44 10.45 7.65
C VAL A 213 -4.21 8.93 7.62
N VAL A 214 -4.79 8.25 6.65
CA VAL A 214 -4.69 6.78 6.51
C VAL A 214 -3.39 6.38 5.81
N SER A 215 -2.94 7.19 4.85
CA SER A 215 -1.75 6.91 4.05
C SER A 215 -0.94 8.18 3.82
N LEU A 216 0.39 8.08 3.85
CA LEU A 216 1.34 9.19 3.68
C LEU A 216 2.55 8.71 2.89
N ASN A 217 2.76 9.27 1.70
CA ASN A 217 3.83 8.90 0.80
C ASN A 217 4.57 10.13 0.26
N ILE A 218 5.85 9.94 -0.08
CA ILE A 218 6.75 11.03 -0.45
C ILE A 218 7.51 10.69 -1.74
N VAL A 219 7.66 11.70 -2.61
CA VAL A 219 8.56 11.74 -3.77
C VAL A 219 9.26 13.09 -3.77
N LYS A 220 10.58 13.10 -3.57
CA LYS A 220 11.37 14.35 -3.48
C LYS A 220 10.78 15.27 -2.38
N THR A 221 10.22 16.42 -2.74
CA THR A 221 9.55 17.37 -1.84
C THR A 221 8.03 17.27 -1.87
N PHE A 222 7.49 16.40 -2.73
CA PHE A 222 6.05 16.20 -2.86
C PHE A 222 5.56 15.17 -1.87
N ILE A 223 4.42 15.47 -1.26
CA ILE A 223 3.77 14.64 -0.27
C ILE A 223 2.35 14.35 -0.77
N LEU A 224 1.98 13.07 -0.76
CA LEU A 224 0.63 12.62 -1.04
C LEU A 224 0.10 11.95 0.21
N PHE A 225 -1.03 12.44 0.72
CA PHE A 225 -1.70 11.79 1.83
C PHE A 225 -3.17 11.53 1.51
N GLY A 226 -3.70 10.45 2.09
CA GLY A 226 -5.10 10.08 2.02
C GLY A 226 -5.80 10.36 3.34
N ASP A 227 -6.93 11.05 3.28
CA ASP A 227 -7.85 11.25 4.39
C ASP A 227 -8.89 10.13 4.41
N ILE A 228 -9.28 9.70 5.61
CA ILE A 228 -10.25 8.60 5.80
C ILE A 228 -11.60 8.83 5.09
N HIS A 229 -12.03 10.08 4.86
CA HIS A 229 -13.30 10.40 4.21
C HIS A 229 -13.22 11.44 3.09
N LYS A 230 -12.16 12.25 3.06
CA LYS A 230 -12.00 13.39 2.15
C LYS A 230 -10.98 13.12 1.05
N SER A 231 -10.88 11.89 0.57
CA SER A 231 -10.02 11.52 -0.57
C SER A 231 -8.55 11.93 -0.33
N ILE A 232 -7.86 12.37 -1.37
CA ILE A 232 -6.42 12.64 -1.34
C ILE A 232 -6.04 14.12 -1.41
N TYR A 233 -4.90 14.43 -0.82
CA TYR A 233 -4.31 15.76 -0.74
C TYR A 233 -2.86 15.71 -1.22
N PHE A 234 -2.50 16.65 -2.08
CA PHE A 234 -1.19 16.78 -2.67
C PHE A 234 -0.50 18.03 -2.14
N LEU A 235 0.48 17.84 -1.26
CA LEU A 235 1.27 18.92 -0.68
C LEU A 235 2.66 18.98 -1.33
N ASN A 236 3.29 20.15 -1.19
CA ASN A 236 4.70 20.32 -1.45
C ASN A 236 5.38 21.00 -0.27
N TRP A 237 6.51 20.44 0.13
CA TRP A 237 7.42 21.08 1.06
C TRP A 237 8.22 22.18 0.37
N LYS A 238 8.16 23.40 0.93
CA LYS A 238 9.02 24.50 0.55
C LYS A 238 9.97 24.82 1.71
N GLU A 239 11.24 24.57 1.46
CA GLU A 239 12.32 24.96 2.36
C GLU A 239 12.35 26.50 2.53
N GLU A 240 12.17 27.23 1.44
CA GLU A 240 11.94 28.67 1.46
C GLU A 240 10.60 28.99 2.15
N GLY A 241 10.68 29.55 3.35
CA GLY A 241 9.54 29.83 4.22
C GLY A 241 9.10 28.65 5.10
N THR A 242 9.84 27.55 5.12
CA THR A 242 9.69 26.42 6.06
C THR A 242 8.23 25.94 6.22
N GLN A 243 7.54 25.72 5.11
CA GLN A 243 6.10 25.44 5.10
C GLN A 243 5.69 24.27 4.22
N LEU A 244 4.71 23.51 4.72
CA LEU A 244 3.95 22.52 3.96
C LEU A 244 2.80 23.23 3.22
N ILE A 245 2.84 23.25 1.89
CA ILE A 245 1.88 23.97 1.06
C ILE A 245 0.97 22.98 0.35
N LEU A 246 -0.35 23.15 0.48
CA LEU A 246 -1.31 22.44 -0.36
C LEU A 246 -1.19 22.92 -1.80
N LEU A 247 -0.85 22.00 -2.72
CA LEU A 247 -0.88 22.26 -4.15
C LEU A 247 -2.28 22.06 -4.70
N ALA A 248 -2.86 20.89 -4.42
CA ALA A 248 -4.17 20.49 -4.90
C ALA A 248 -4.78 19.39 -4.03
N LYS A 249 -6.08 19.20 -4.15
CA LYS A 249 -6.78 18.06 -3.54
C LYS A 249 -7.87 17.54 -4.47
N ASP A 250 -8.32 16.33 -4.19
CA ASP A 250 -9.61 15.90 -4.69
C ASP A 250 -10.72 16.50 -3.82
N PHE A 251 -11.84 16.87 -4.46
CA PHE A 251 -13.03 17.40 -3.79
C PHE A 251 -14.14 16.34 -3.69
N GLY A 252 -13.94 15.16 -4.28
CA GLY A 252 -14.80 14.00 -4.08
C GLY A 252 -14.78 13.51 -2.64
N LEU A 253 -15.85 12.79 -2.26
CA LEU A 253 -15.87 11.99 -1.05
C LEU A 253 -15.44 10.58 -1.44
N LEU A 254 -14.31 10.16 -0.89
CA LEU A 254 -13.71 8.86 -1.13
C LEU A 254 -13.08 8.42 0.18
N ASP A 255 -13.49 7.25 0.66
CA ASP A 255 -12.99 6.68 1.90
C ASP A 255 -11.67 5.96 1.60
N CYS A 256 -10.55 6.63 1.88
CA CYS A 256 -9.23 6.22 1.40
C CYS A 256 -8.69 5.02 2.18
N TYR A 257 -8.20 4.01 1.47
CA TYR A 257 -7.47 2.87 2.04
C TYR A 257 -5.96 3.05 1.94
N SER A 258 -5.44 3.29 0.74
CA SER A 258 -4.02 3.52 0.52
C SER A 258 -3.81 4.51 -0.62
N THR A 259 -2.70 5.23 -0.55
CA THR A 259 -2.23 6.09 -1.64
C THR A 259 -0.82 5.68 -2.06
N GLU A 260 -0.39 6.07 -3.26
CA GLU A 260 1.01 6.06 -3.68
C GLU A 260 1.22 6.86 -4.97
N PHE A 261 2.46 7.21 -5.28
CA PHE A 261 2.85 7.83 -6.54
C PHE A 261 3.14 6.81 -7.64
N LEU A 262 2.50 6.94 -8.79
CA LEU A 262 2.88 6.22 -10.01
C LEU A 262 3.83 7.10 -10.83
N ILE A 263 5.05 6.61 -11.08
CA ILE A 263 6.12 7.38 -11.74
C ILE A 263 6.39 6.77 -13.11
N ASP A 264 6.18 7.55 -14.15
CA ASP A 264 6.57 7.19 -15.51
C ASP A 264 7.39 8.32 -16.11
N THR A 265 8.72 8.17 -16.05
CA THR A 265 9.71 9.12 -16.55
C THR A 265 9.55 10.52 -15.95
N ASN A 266 8.94 11.44 -16.70
CA ASN A 266 8.69 12.82 -16.31
C ASN A 266 7.26 13.04 -15.81
N THR A 267 6.42 12.01 -15.83
CA THR A 267 5.05 12.08 -15.36
C THR A 267 4.94 11.49 -13.95
N LEU A 268 4.23 12.22 -13.10
CA LEU A 268 3.96 11.85 -11.73
C LEU A 268 2.44 11.81 -11.56
N SER A 269 1.90 10.63 -11.31
CA SER A 269 0.47 10.43 -11.07
C SER A 269 0.23 10.03 -9.61
N LEU A 270 -0.95 10.35 -9.10
CA LEU A 270 -1.35 10.15 -7.70
C LEU A 270 -2.39 9.05 -7.66
N VAL A 271 -2.07 7.91 -7.07
CA VAL A 271 -2.95 6.74 -7.02
C VAL A 271 -3.61 6.65 -5.65
N VAL A 272 -4.89 6.29 -5.64
CA VAL A 272 -5.68 6.02 -4.44
C VAL A 272 -6.52 4.75 -4.61
N SER A 273 -6.64 3.96 -3.55
CA SER A 273 -7.63 2.89 -3.40
C SER A 273 -8.70 3.27 -2.39
N ASP A 274 -9.92 2.77 -2.60
CA ASP A 274 -11.10 3.11 -1.78
C ASP A 274 -11.82 1.89 -1.17
N ASP A 275 -12.78 2.20 -0.29
CA ASP A 275 -13.67 1.24 0.37
C ASP A 275 -14.60 0.49 -0.59
N GLN A 276 -14.86 1.05 -1.77
CA GLN A 276 -15.64 0.46 -2.85
C GLN A 276 -14.78 -0.40 -3.80
N LYS A 277 -13.53 -0.71 -3.41
CA LYS A 277 -12.60 -1.59 -4.12
C LYS A 277 -12.20 -1.06 -5.49
N ASN A 278 -12.27 0.25 -5.66
CA ASN A 278 -11.78 0.93 -6.84
C ASN A 278 -10.34 1.41 -6.61
N ILE A 279 -9.67 1.63 -7.72
CA ILE A 279 -8.46 2.44 -7.81
C ILE A 279 -8.74 3.62 -8.73
N GLN A 280 -8.33 4.80 -8.30
CA GLN A 280 -8.33 6.00 -9.13
C GLN A 280 -6.91 6.54 -9.27
N ILE A 281 -6.60 7.06 -10.45
CA ILE A 281 -5.35 7.73 -10.75
C ILE A 281 -5.65 9.18 -11.06
N PHE A 282 -5.06 10.09 -10.31
CA PHE A 282 -5.17 11.53 -10.48
C PHE A 282 -3.88 12.14 -11.00
N TYR A 283 -3.98 13.34 -11.58
CA TYR A 283 -2.84 14.16 -11.93
C TYR A 283 -3.03 15.61 -11.47
N TYR A 284 -1.91 16.27 -11.21
CA TYR A 284 -1.84 17.69 -10.91
C TYR A 284 -1.55 18.49 -12.20
N ALA A 285 -2.54 19.21 -12.71
CA ALA A 285 -2.41 20.03 -13.91
C ALA A 285 -2.87 21.47 -13.68
N PRO A 286 -2.04 22.32 -13.04
CA PRO A 286 -2.43 23.68 -12.68
C PRO A 286 -2.74 24.61 -13.85
N LYS A 287 -2.26 24.25 -15.06
CA LYS A 287 -2.52 24.97 -16.30
C LYS A 287 -3.88 24.62 -16.93
N SER A 288 -4.53 23.54 -16.48
CA SER A 288 -5.85 23.15 -17.00
C SER A 288 -6.96 24.00 -16.38
N MET A 289 -7.92 24.43 -17.19
CA MET A 289 -9.10 25.17 -16.69
C MET A 289 -9.95 24.32 -15.73
N GLU A 290 -10.01 23.01 -15.96
CA GLU A 290 -10.77 22.06 -15.11
C GLU A 290 -10.18 21.91 -13.70
N SER A 291 -8.89 22.24 -13.53
CA SER A 291 -8.18 22.13 -12.25
C SER A 291 -8.50 23.27 -11.28
N TRP A 292 -9.38 24.20 -11.64
CA TRP A 292 -9.72 25.37 -10.84
C TRP A 292 -8.47 26.17 -10.42
N LYS A 293 -7.68 26.58 -11.42
CA LYS A 293 -6.38 27.26 -11.21
C LYS A 293 -5.39 26.41 -10.39
N GLY A 294 -5.44 25.10 -10.56
CA GLY A 294 -4.57 24.13 -9.89
C GLY A 294 -5.04 23.63 -8.53
N GLN A 295 -6.13 24.13 -7.96
CA GLN A 295 -6.57 23.67 -6.65
C GLN A 295 -7.18 22.26 -6.65
N LYS A 296 -7.67 21.81 -7.81
CA LYS A 296 -8.36 20.53 -7.98
C LYS A 296 -7.49 19.52 -8.72
N LEU A 297 -7.36 18.33 -8.13
CA LEU A 297 -6.81 17.15 -8.79
C LEU A 297 -7.79 16.63 -9.84
N LEU A 298 -7.25 16.18 -10.98
CA LEU A 298 -8.04 15.72 -12.11
C LEU A 298 -7.95 14.20 -12.23
N PRO A 299 -9.07 13.47 -12.29
CA PRO A 299 -9.05 12.02 -12.51
C PRO A 299 -8.56 11.73 -13.92
N ARG A 300 -7.65 10.76 -14.04
CA ARG A 300 -7.05 10.32 -15.29
C ARG A 300 -7.44 8.90 -15.66
N ALA A 301 -7.64 8.05 -14.66
CA ALA A 301 -8.05 6.67 -14.85
C ALA A 301 -8.79 6.16 -13.62
N GLU A 302 -9.71 5.22 -13.84
CA GLU A 302 -10.47 4.54 -12.80
C GLU A 302 -10.52 3.05 -13.14
N PHE A 303 -10.45 2.19 -12.13
CA PHE A 303 -10.51 0.75 -12.32
C PHE A 303 -11.08 0.05 -11.08
N HIS A 304 -12.11 -0.75 -11.24
CA HIS A 304 -12.62 -1.58 -10.16
C HIS A 304 -11.83 -2.89 -10.05
N VAL A 305 -11.11 -3.04 -8.94
CA VAL A 305 -10.23 -4.19 -8.70
C VAL A 305 -11.05 -5.42 -8.29
N GLY A 306 -12.12 -5.20 -7.52
CA GLY A 306 -12.90 -6.28 -6.90
C GLY A 306 -12.45 -6.69 -5.50
N ALA A 307 -11.34 -6.10 -5.02
CA ALA A 307 -10.77 -6.31 -3.70
C ALA A 307 -10.27 -5.00 -3.08
N HIS A 308 -10.26 -4.92 -1.74
CA HIS A 308 -9.73 -3.77 -1.02
C HIS A 308 -8.21 -3.78 -1.07
N VAL A 309 -7.62 -2.79 -1.74
CA VAL A 309 -6.17 -2.59 -1.75
C VAL A 309 -5.75 -1.75 -0.56
N THR A 310 -5.04 -2.35 0.40
CA THR A 310 -4.62 -1.70 1.65
C THR A 310 -3.19 -1.19 1.62
N LYS A 311 -2.39 -1.68 0.67
CA LYS A 311 -0.99 -1.26 0.57
C LYS A 311 -0.51 -1.25 -0.87
N PHE A 312 0.10 -0.13 -1.24
CA PHE A 312 0.93 -0.03 -2.43
C PHE A 312 2.42 -0.07 -2.07
N LEU A 313 3.21 -0.68 -2.95
CA LEU A 313 4.65 -0.67 -2.95
C LEU A 313 5.17 -0.28 -4.34
N ARG A 314 5.91 0.82 -4.41
CA ARG A 314 6.64 1.21 -5.63
C ARG A 314 7.83 0.29 -5.87
N ILE A 315 7.90 -0.28 -7.07
CA ILE A 315 9.01 -1.11 -7.54
C ILE A 315 9.49 -0.54 -8.88
N GLN A 316 10.81 -0.40 -9.03
CA GLN A 316 11.39 0.06 -10.28
C GLN A 316 11.20 -1.01 -11.35
N MET A 317 10.68 -0.62 -12.51
CA MET A 317 10.51 -1.53 -13.64
C MET A 317 11.86 -1.87 -14.25
N LEU A 318 12.03 -3.11 -14.70
CA LEU A 318 13.21 -3.51 -15.45
C LEU A 318 13.22 -2.86 -16.84
N PRO A 319 14.41 -2.51 -17.37
CA PRO A 319 14.53 -2.04 -18.74
C PRO A 319 14.14 -3.15 -19.72
N THR A 320 13.44 -2.78 -20.79
CA THR A 320 12.97 -3.71 -21.83
C THR A 320 13.49 -3.28 -23.19
N SER A 321 13.51 -4.21 -24.17
CA SER A 321 14.01 -3.95 -25.52
C SER A 321 13.28 -2.80 -26.25
N LEU A 322 12.00 -2.57 -25.94
CA LEU A 322 11.21 -1.49 -26.54
C LEU A 322 11.16 -0.21 -25.69
N SER A 323 11.62 -0.26 -24.44
CA SER A 323 11.57 0.85 -23.49
C SER A 323 12.76 0.80 -22.53
N ASP A 324 13.87 1.43 -22.95
CA ASP A 324 14.99 1.76 -22.06
C ASP A 324 14.79 3.17 -21.46
N ARG A 325 13.62 3.42 -20.87
CA ARG A 325 13.34 4.71 -20.25
C ARG A 325 13.71 4.67 -18.77
N PRO A 326 14.56 5.59 -18.30
CA PRO A 326 14.90 5.66 -16.89
C PRO A 326 13.68 6.05 -16.06
N ASN A 327 13.67 5.64 -14.78
CA ASN A 327 12.69 6.07 -13.79
C ASN A 327 11.23 5.72 -14.12
N ARG A 328 10.98 4.46 -14.50
CA ARG A 328 9.64 3.88 -14.51
C ARG A 328 9.45 3.03 -13.26
N TYR A 329 8.36 3.26 -12.54
CA TYR A 329 8.02 2.51 -11.34
C TYR A 329 6.60 1.97 -11.46
N ALA A 330 6.45 0.66 -11.27
CA ALA A 330 5.17 0.01 -11.10
C ALA A 330 4.75 0.03 -9.63
N LEU A 331 3.46 -0.19 -9.38
CA LEU A 331 2.88 -0.32 -8.05
C LEU A 331 2.44 -1.75 -7.83
N LEU A 332 3.13 -2.47 -6.97
CA LEU A 332 2.62 -3.71 -6.39
C LEU A 332 1.52 -3.35 -5.40
N CYS A 333 0.37 -4.00 -5.47
CA CYS A 333 -0.74 -3.82 -4.54
C CYS A 333 -1.04 -5.10 -3.77
N GLY A 334 -1.06 -5.00 -2.44
CA GLY A 334 -1.57 -6.04 -1.55
C GLY A 334 -3.04 -5.77 -1.23
N THR A 335 -3.86 -6.82 -1.29
CA THR A 335 -5.29 -6.76 -1.03
C THR A 335 -5.68 -7.50 0.25
N LEU A 336 -6.88 -7.21 0.78
CA LEU A 336 -7.43 -7.92 1.94
C LEU A 336 -7.89 -9.36 1.64
N ASP A 337 -8.07 -9.74 0.37
CA ASP A 337 -8.41 -11.12 0.00
C ASP A 337 -7.18 -12.01 -0.23
N GLY A 338 -5.98 -11.48 0.05
CA GLY A 338 -4.71 -12.19 -0.08
C GLY A 338 -4.13 -12.19 -1.50
N SER A 339 -4.78 -11.52 -2.46
CA SER A 339 -4.21 -11.35 -3.79
C SER A 339 -3.15 -10.25 -3.84
N ILE A 340 -2.20 -10.41 -4.77
CA ILE A 340 -1.19 -9.41 -5.09
C ILE A 340 -1.39 -9.00 -6.55
N GLY A 341 -1.59 -7.71 -6.78
CA GLY A 341 -1.74 -7.12 -8.11
C GLY A 341 -0.59 -6.19 -8.47
N CYS A 342 -0.56 -5.73 -9.72
CA CYS A 342 0.44 -4.78 -10.19
C CYS A 342 -0.21 -3.74 -11.12
N ILE A 343 0.13 -2.47 -10.92
CA ILE A 343 -0.21 -1.36 -11.82
C ILE A 343 1.08 -0.83 -12.42
N ALA A 344 1.23 -1.00 -13.73
CA ALA A 344 2.38 -0.51 -14.46
C ALA A 344 1.97 0.57 -15.47
N PRO A 345 2.74 1.65 -15.61
CA PRO A 345 2.50 2.63 -16.66
C PRO A 345 2.78 2.00 -18.03
N LEU A 346 2.02 2.39 -19.04
CA LEU A 346 2.20 1.97 -20.43
C LEU A 346 2.45 3.17 -21.34
N ASP A 347 3.22 2.94 -22.40
CA ASP A 347 3.37 3.91 -23.48
C ASP A 347 2.06 4.10 -24.24
N GLU A 348 1.75 5.33 -24.66
CA GLU A 348 0.46 5.65 -25.31
C GLU A 348 0.15 4.72 -26.50
N LEU A 349 1.14 4.43 -27.36
CA LEU A 349 0.95 3.54 -28.50
C LEU A 349 0.63 2.10 -28.05
N THR A 350 1.34 1.59 -27.05
CA THR A 350 1.13 0.26 -26.48
C THR A 350 -0.22 0.18 -25.79
N PHE A 351 -0.57 1.18 -24.97
CA PHE A 351 -1.87 1.32 -24.33
C PHE A 351 -3.01 1.29 -25.35
N ARG A 352 -2.95 2.09 -26.43
CA ARG A 352 -4.00 2.12 -27.46
C ARG A 352 -4.17 0.78 -28.17
N ARG A 353 -3.06 0.09 -28.45
CA ARG A 353 -3.07 -1.24 -29.05
C ARG A 353 -3.75 -2.25 -28.11
N LEU A 354 -3.29 -2.32 -26.86
CA LEU A 354 -3.83 -3.24 -25.86
C LEU A 354 -5.28 -2.92 -25.49
N GLN A 355 -5.68 -1.65 -25.44
CA GLN A 355 -7.06 -1.24 -25.20
C GLN A 355 -8.00 -1.68 -26.33
N THR A 356 -7.52 -1.66 -27.58
CA THR A 356 -8.29 -2.14 -28.73
C THR A 356 -8.37 -3.66 -28.74
N LEU A 357 -7.28 -4.35 -28.38
CA LEU A 357 -7.27 -5.79 -28.17
C LEU A 357 -8.26 -6.21 -27.07
N GLN A 358 -8.21 -5.57 -25.90
CA GLN A 358 -9.13 -5.82 -24.79
C GLN A 358 -10.60 -5.76 -25.25
N ARG A 359 -10.96 -4.71 -26.01
CA ARG A 359 -12.32 -4.57 -26.55
C ARG A 359 -12.75 -5.75 -27.43
N LYS A 360 -11.83 -6.33 -28.21
CA LYS A 360 -12.11 -7.54 -29.00
C LYS A 360 -12.22 -8.79 -28.14
N LEU A 361 -11.37 -8.92 -27.13
CA LEU A 361 -11.38 -10.09 -26.24
C LEU A 361 -12.66 -10.19 -25.39
N VAL A 362 -13.32 -9.07 -25.09
CA VAL A 362 -14.64 -9.10 -24.43
C VAL A 362 -15.65 -9.95 -25.21
N ASP A 363 -15.63 -9.91 -26.53
CA ASP A 363 -16.58 -10.67 -27.36
C ASP A 363 -16.00 -12.02 -27.84
N ALA A 364 -14.68 -12.11 -27.99
CA ALA A 364 -14.00 -13.29 -28.54
C ALA A 364 -13.76 -14.39 -27.51
N VAL A 365 -13.61 -14.05 -26.22
CA VAL A 365 -13.31 -15.02 -25.16
C VAL A 365 -14.59 -15.40 -24.42
N PRO A 366 -14.86 -16.70 -24.17
CA PRO A 366 -15.95 -17.10 -23.30
C PRO A 366 -15.64 -16.74 -21.84
N HIS A 367 -16.49 -15.93 -21.23
CA HIS A 367 -16.30 -15.50 -19.84
C HIS A 367 -16.99 -16.44 -18.85
N VAL A 368 -16.31 -16.72 -17.74
CA VAL A 368 -16.85 -17.54 -16.65
C VAL A 368 -18.15 -16.92 -16.13
N GLY A 369 -19.21 -17.74 -16.07
CA GLY A 369 -20.54 -17.30 -15.61
C GLY A 369 -21.24 -16.32 -16.55
N GLY A 370 -20.76 -16.10 -17.78
CA GLY A 370 -21.32 -15.11 -18.71
C GLY A 370 -21.17 -13.66 -18.22
N LEU A 371 -20.26 -13.41 -17.28
CA LEU A 371 -20.01 -12.09 -16.74
C LEU A 371 -19.31 -11.21 -17.77
N ASN A 372 -19.65 -9.92 -17.78
CA ASN A 372 -18.99 -8.96 -18.66
C ASN A 372 -17.78 -8.33 -17.93
N PRO A 373 -16.53 -8.64 -18.33
CA PRO A 373 -15.34 -8.12 -17.65
C PRO A 373 -15.23 -6.60 -17.74
N ARG A 374 -15.66 -5.99 -18.85
CA ARG A 374 -15.65 -4.53 -18.99
C ARG A 374 -16.62 -3.85 -18.03
N ALA A 375 -17.81 -4.42 -17.84
CA ALA A 375 -18.78 -3.90 -16.87
C ALA A 375 -18.26 -4.05 -15.44
N PHE A 376 -17.61 -5.18 -15.12
CA PHE A 376 -17.00 -5.43 -13.82
C PHE A 376 -15.91 -4.42 -13.46
N ARG A 377 -15.08 -3.98 -14.42
CA ARG A 377 -13.99 -3.01 -14.18
C ARG A 377 -14.45 -1.55 -14.08
N GLN A 378 -15.74 -1.25 -14.30
CA GLN A 378 -16.26 0.12 -14.15
C GLN A 378 -16.25 0.58 -12.69
N PHE A 379 -16.00 1.87 -12.48
CA PHE A 379 -15.99 2.46 -11.16
C PHE A 379 -17.30 2.20 -10.38
N CYS A 380 -17.18 1.65 -9.17
CA CYS A 380 -18.31 1.40 -8.30
C CYS A 380 -18.58 2.62 -7.40
N ALA A 381 -19.67 3.34 -7.67
CA ALA A 381 -20.07 4.51 -6.90
C ALA A 381 -21.08 4.21 -5.78
N ASN A 382 -21.56 2.98 -5.66
CA ASN A 382 -22.58 2.55 -4.68
C ASN A 382 -23.79 3.50 -4.58
N GLY A 383 -24.35 3.88 -5.73
CA GLY A 383 -25.51 4.78 -5.83
C GLY A 383 -25.20 6.28 -5.66
N LYS A 384 -23.95 6.66 -5.34
CA LYS A 384 -23.53 8.07 -5.32
C LYS A 384 -23.42 8.60 -6.76
N ALA A 385 -23.72 9.89 -6.93
CA ALA A 385 -23.52 10.55 -8.21
C ALA A 385 -22.03 10.54 -8.57
N HIS A 386 -21.68 9.82 -9.64
CA HIS A 386 -20.31 9.75 -10.16
C HIS A 386 -20.32 10.13 -11.63
N ARG A 387 -19.38 10.99 -12.02
CA ARG A 387 -19.12 11.26 -13.43
C ARG A 387 -18.00 10.31 -13.86
N PRO A 388 -18.27 9.35 -14.77
CA PRO A 388 -17.26 8.39 -15.18
C PRO A 388 -15.97 9.08 -15.61
N GLY A 389 -14.85 8.66 -15.02
CA GLY A 389 -13.53 9.11 -15.41
C GLY A 389 -13.11 8.56 -16.78
N PRO A 390 -11.94 8.98 -17.29
CA PRO A 390 -11.40 8.42 -18.52
C PRO A 390 -11.04 6.93 -18.35
N ASP A 391 -11.42 6.10 -19.32
CA ASP A 391 -11.09 4.68 -19.39
C ASP A 391 -9.63 4.48 -19.87
N ASN A 392 -8.68 4.71 -18.96
CA ASN A 392 -7.23 4.72 -19.24
C ASN A 392 -6.44 3.63 -18.52
N ILE A 393 -7.10 2.52 -18.14
CA ILE A 393 -6.44 1.32 -17.60
C ILE A 393 -6.88 0.13 -18.45
N VAL A 394 -5.93 -0.74 -18.79
CA VAL A 394 -6.21 -2.02 -19.44
C VAL A 394 -6.12 -3.15 -18.43
N ASP A 395 -6.99 -4.14 -18.58
CA ASP A 395 -7.06 -5.32 -17.74
C ASP A 395 -6.11 -6.40 -18.27
N SER A 396 -4.96 -6.56 -17.60
CA SER A 396 -3.97 -7.56 -17.97
C SER A 396 -4.50 -8.99 -17.85
N GLU A 397 -5.42 -9.26 -16.92
CA GLU A 397 -6.01 -10.58 -16.73
C GLU A 397 -6.81 -11.00 -17.97
N LEU A 398 -7.61 -10.07 -18.51
CA LEU A 398 -8.32 -10.30 -19.78
C LEU A 398 -7.34 -10.41 -20.95
N LEU A 399 -6.30 -9.59 -21.00
CA LEU A 399 -5.31 -9.63 -22.09
C LEU A 399 -4.55 -10.97 -22.15
N CYS A 400 -4.29 -11.62 -21.02
CA CYS A 400 -3.62 -12.93 -20.97
C CYS A 400 -4.41 -14.02 -21.71
N TYR A 401 -5.73 -13.91 -21.83
CA TYR A 401 -6.53 -14.88 -22.60
C TYR A 401 -6.19 -14.87 -24.09
N TYR A 402 -5.66 -13.77 -24.63
CA TYR A 402 -5.22 -13.73 -26.03
C TYR A 402 -4.18 -14.81 -26.35
N GLU A 403 -3.25 -15.08 -25.43
CA GLU A 403 -2.22 -16.10 -25.61
C GLU A 403 -2.81 -17.53 -25.61
N MET A 404 -3.96 -17.71 -24.96
CA MET A 404 -4.66 -18.99 -24.84
C MET A 404 -5.57 -19.30 -26.04
N LEU A 405 -5.88 -18.30 -26.89
CA LEU A 405 -6.70 -18.52 -28.09
C LEU A 405 -5.97 -19.38 -29.13
N PRO A 406 -6.69 -20.11 -30.00
CA PRO A 406 -6.10 -20.76 -31.16
C PRO A 406 -5.32 -19.77 -32.05
N LEU A 407 -4.26 -20.24 -32.72
CA LEU A 407 -3.40 -19.38 -33.55
C LEU A 407 -4.17 -18.63 -34.65
N GLU A 408 -5.16 -19.29 -35.26
CA GLU A 408 -5.99 -18.70 -36.31
C GLU A 408 -6.79 -17.50 -35.78
N GLU A 409 -7.46 -17.66 -34.64
CA GLU A 409 -8.18 -16.58 -33.95
C GLU A 409 -7.25 -15.45 -33.51
N GLN A 410 -6.06 -15.76 -32.99
CA GLN A 410 -5.05 -14.74 -32.66
C GLN A 410 -4.69 -13.88 -33.89
N LEU A 411 -4.44 -14.52 -35.03
CA LEU A 411 -4.10 -13.82 -36.28
C LEU A 411 -5.27 -12.99 -36.80
N GLU A 412 -6.49 -13.54 -36.76
CA GLU A 412 -7.69 -12.82 -37.17
C GLU A 412 -7.94 -11.58 -36.31
N ILE A 413 -7.89 -11.72 -34.97
CA ILE A 413 -8.07 -10.60 -34.05
C ILE A 413 -6.99 -9.54 -34.27
N ALA A 414 -5.72 -9.95 -34.42
CA ALA A 414 -4.63 -9.01 -34.69
C ALA A 414 -4.86 -8.21 -35.98
N ASN A 415 -5.28 -8.88 -37.05
CA ASN A 415 -5.61 -8.23 -38.32
C ASN A 415 -6.79 -7.27 -38.18
N GLN A 416 -7.85 -7.67 -37.45
CA GLN A 416 -9.04 -6.82 -37.23
C GLN A 416 -8.73 -5.53 -36.47
N ILE A 417 -7.75 -5.55 -35.56
CA ILE A 417 -7.35 -4.34 -34.81
C ILE A 417 -6.20 -3.57 -35.49
N GLY A 418 -5.79 -3.97 -36.70
CA GLY A 418 -4.76 -3.29 -37.47
C GLY A 418 -3.35 -3.44 -36.93
N THR A 419 -3.02 -4.59 -36.33
CA THR A 419 -1.67 -4.90 -35.83
C THR A 419 -1.23 -6.31 -36.23
N THR A 420 -0.09 -6.77 -35.74
CA THR A 420 0.36 -8.16 -35.95
C THR A 420 0.39 -8.90 -34.63
N ARG A 421 0.18 -10.22 -34.67
CA ARG A 421 0.30 -11.10 -33.50
C ARG A 421 1.65 -10.90 -32.80
N GLY A 422 2.73 -10.80 -33.57
CA GLY A 422 4.08 -10.59 -33.02
C GLY A 422 4.18 -9.28 -32.23
N GLN A 423 3.59 -8.18 -32.71
CA GLN A 423 3.56 -6.92 -31.96
C GLN A 423 2.79 -7.02 -30.65
N ILE A 424 1.63 -7.70 -30.65
CA ILE A 424 0.84 -7.92 -29.43
C ILE A 424 1.66 -8.72 -28.41
N LEU A 425 2.20 -9.87 -28.81
CA LEU A 425 2.97 -10.73 -27.90
C LEU A 425 4.22 -10.03 -27.38
N ASN A 426 4.91 -9.25 -28.22
CA ASN A 426 6.04 -8.45 -27.77
C ASN A 426 5.61 -7.44 -26.69
N ASN A 427 4.46 -6.79 -26.84
CA ASN A 427 3.97 -5.85 -25.83
C ASN A 427 3.59 -6.51 -24.50
N LEU A 428 2.96 -7.69 -24.55
CA LEU A 428 2.64 -8.46 -23.36
C LEU A 428 3.92 -8.97 -22.67
N ASN A 429 4.89 -9.45 -23.45
CA ASN A 429 6.17 -9.89 -22.94
C ASN A 429 6.99 -8.74 -22.33
N ASP A 430 7.06 -7.58 -22.98
CA ASP A 430 7.72 -6.40 -22.42
C ASP A 430 7.08 -5.96 -21.11
N LEU A 431 5.74 -6.01 -21.01
CA LEU A 431 5.06 -5.73 -19.75
C LEU A 431 5.47 -6.74 -18.67
N SER A 432 5.43 -8.03 -18.99
CA SER A 432 5.83 -9.12 -18.09
C SER A 432 7.28 -8.97 -17.59
N ILE A 433 8.23 -8.74 -18.50
CA ILE A 433 9.64 -8.51 -18.17
C ILE A 433 9.81 -7.24 -17.34
N GLY A 434 9.19 -6.14 -17.76
CA GLY A 434 9.27 -4.85 -17.07
C GLY A 434 8.71 -4.91 -15.65
N THR A 435 7.75 -5.80 -15.39
CA THR A 435 7.19 -6.05 -14.06
C THR A 435 7.72 -7.31 -13.38
N SER A 436 8.80 -7.92 -13.88
CA SER A 436 9.46 -9.02 -13.17
C SER A 436 10.32 -8.43 -12.06
N PHE A 437 10.07 -8.86 -10.82
CA PHE A 437 10.74 -8.36 -9.61
C PHE A 437 11.31 -9.47 -8.76
#